data_AF-A0A1M6EM12-F1
#
_entry.id   AF-A0A1M6EM12-F1
#
_cell.length_a   1.000
_cell.length_b   1.000
_cell.length_c   1.000
_cell.angle_alpha   90.00
_cell.angle_beta   90.00
_cell.angle_gamma   90.00
#
_symmetry.space_group_name_H-M   'P 1'
#
loop_
_entity.id
_entity.type
_entity.pdbx_description
1 polymer ?
#
loop_
_entity_poly.entity_id
_entity_poly.type
_entity_poly.pdbx_seq_one_letter_code
_entity_poly.pdbx_strand_id
1 'polypeptide(L)'
;MAKYKVGDELIIIKDPSEEKQKLKELSRLNIDGDYATLTWGLKVINVEYDKPNVILTYRNVNGDIQKVFAVCSDIENFDQEKVLEKALLKAFQNEIINISVMRNTGCKL
;
A
#
# COMPACT_ATOMS: atom_id res chain seq x y z
N MET A 1 10.31 -7.89 -16.53
CA MET A 1 10.77 -8.62 -15.32
C MET A 1 11.15 -7.59 -14.28
N ALA A 2 10.55 -7.63 -13.09
CA ALA A 2 10.91 -6.72 -12.02
C ALA A 2 11.12 -7.52 -10.74
N LYS A 3 12.32 -7.41 -10.16
CA LYS A 3 12.75 -8.09 -8.92
C LYS A 3 12.83 -7.01 -7.84
N TYR A 4 12.14 -7.17 -6.71
CA TYR A 4 12.21 -6.22 -5.60
C TYR A 4 12.33 -6.97 -4.28
N LYS A 5 13.20 -6.47 -3.39
CA LYS A 5 13.48 -7.04 -2.07
C LYS A 5 12.77 -6.19 -1.03
N VAL A 6 11.88 -6.81 -0.24
CA VAL A 6 11.20 -6.21 0.92
C VAL A 6 11.26 -7.26 2.03
N GLY A 7 12.18 -7.13 2.99
CA GLY A 7 12.42 -8.18 3.99
C GLY A 7 12.84 -9.54 3.40
N ASP A 8 12.87 -10.60 4.22
CA ASP A 8 13.35 -11.94 3.84
C ASP A 8 12.43 -12.69 2.85
N GLU A 9 11.28 -12.14 2.48
CA GLU A 9 10.35 -12.80 1.55
C GLU A 9 10.26 -12.09 0.19
N LEU A 10 10.90 -12.71 -0.80
CA LEU A 10 10.82 -12.34 -2.22
C LEU A 10 9.49 -12.82 -2.83
N ILE A 11 8.52 -11.93 -2.99
CA ILE A 11 7.30 -12.24 -3.75
C ILE A 11 7.53 -11.91 -5.24
N ILE A 12 7.87 -12.93 -6.03
CA ILE A 12 7.99 -12.82 -7.50
C ILE A 12 6.64 -13.19 -8.14
N ILE A 13 5.86 -12.20 -8.55
CA ILE A 13 4.60 -12.42 -9.29
C ILE A 13 4.89 -12.32 -10.79
N LYS A 14 4.63 -13.40 -11.54
CA LYS A 14 4.96 -13.53 -12.97
C LYS A 14 3.82 -13.11 -13.90
N ASP A 15 2.57 -13.01 -13.41
CA ASP A 15 1.38 -12.70 -14.20
C ASP A 15 0.56 -11.51 -13.62
N PRO A 16 0.17 -10.51 -14.42
CA PRO A 16 -0.72 -9.41 -13.99
C PRO A 16 -2.09 -9.88 -13.44
N SER A 17 -2.58 -11.02 -13.90
CA SER A 17 -3.86 -11.61 -13.47
C SER A 17 -3.73 -12.20 -12.06
N GLU A 18 -2.61 -12.89 -11.79
CA GLU A 18 -2.26 -13.39 -10.46
C GLU A 18 -2.07 -12.25 -9.46
N GLU A 19 -1.49 -11.13 -9.89
CA GLU A 19 -1.31 -9.95 -9.06
C GLU A 19 -2.64 -9.35 -8.61
N LYS A 20 -3.58 -9.17 -9.56
CA LYS A 20 -4.91 -8.63 -9.24
C LYS A 20 -5.67 -9.55 -8.29
N GLN A 21 -5.54 -10.86 -8.48
CA GLN A 21 -6.15 -11.84 -7.60
C GLN A 21 -5.53 -11.81 -6.20
N LYS A 22 -4.21 -11.75 -6.09
CA LYS A 22 -3.51 -11.63 -4.81
C LYS A 22 -3.84 -10.34 -4.06
N LEU A 23 -3.95 -9.21 -4.76
CA LEU A 23 -4.36 -7.94 -4.16
C LEU A 23 -5.81 -7.99 -3.65
N LYS A 24 -6.71 -8.68 -4.37
CA LYS A 24 -8.07 -8.95 -3.89
C LYS A 24 -8.09 -9.84 -2.66
N GLU A 25 -7.27 -10.89 -2.60
CA GLU A 25 -7.18 -11.78 -1.42
C GLU A 25 -6.67 -11.05 -0.17
N LEU A 26 -5.70 -10.15 -0.35
CA LEU A 26 -5.16 -9.29 0.72
C LEU A 26 -6.12 -8.18 1.13
N SER A 27 -7.17 -7.90 0.35
CA SER A 27 -8.09 -6.78 0.56
C SER A 27 -9.48 -7.29 0.92
N ARG A 28 -9.73 -7.44 2.22
CA ARG A 28 -10.95 -8.05 2.74
C ARG A 28 -11.46 -7.32 3.98
N LEU A 29 -12.77 -7.27 4.12
CA LEU A 29 -13.47 -6.87 5.33
C LEU A 29 -14.15 -8.13 5.88
N ASN A 30 -13.80 -8.53 7.10
CA ASN A 30 -14.39 -9.68 7.77
C ASN A 30 -15.04 -9.26 9.08
N ILE A 31 -16.15 -9.92 9.45
CA ILE A 31 -16.81 -9.75 10.74
C ILE A 31 -16.81 -11.12 11.41
N ASP A 32 -16.29 -11.18 12.62
CA ASP A 32 -16.25 -12.39 13.44
C ASP A 32 -16.79 -12.07 14.84
N GLY A 33 -18.00 -12.55 15.12
CA GLY A 33 -18.77 -12.14 16.30
C GLY A 33 -18.97 -10.63 16.36
N ASP A 34 -18.55 -10.02 17.46
CA ASP A 34 -18.63 -8.58 17.71
C ASP A 34 -17.44 -7.78 17.16
N TYR A 35 -16.50 -8.43 16.46
CA TYR A 35 -15.27 -7.81 15.98
C TYR A 35 -15.26 -7.70 14.45
N ALA A 36 -14.82 -6.57 13.93
CA ALA A 36 -14.60 -6.34 12.50
C ALA A 36 -13.11 -6.16 12.20
N THR A 37 -12.63 -6.78 11.13
CA THR A 37 -11.25 -6.65 10.65
C THR A 37 -11.21 -6.19 9.19
N LEU A 38 -10.42 -5.16 8.92
CA LEU A 38 -10.12 -4.69 7.56
C LEU A 38 -8.66 -5.01 7.25
N THR A 39 -8.44 -5.81 6.21
CA THR A 39 -7.12 -6.01 5.59
C THR A 39 -7.12 -5.33 4.25
N TRP A 40 -6.05 -4.63 3.90
CA TRP A 40 -5.88 -4.00 2.59
C TRP A 40 -4.52 -4.31 2.01
N GLY A 41 -4.50 -4.74 0.76
CA GLY A 41 -3.28 -5.05 0.01
C GLY A 41 -2.89 -3.91 -0.92
N LEU A 42 -1.62 -3.54 -0.89
CA LEU A 42 -1.00 -2.73 -1.93
C LEU A 42 0.26 -3.42 -2.44
N LYS A 43 0.58 -3.21 -3.71
CA LYS A 43 1.86 -3.67 -4.27
C LYS A 43 2.83 -2.50 -4.34
N VAL A 44 3.93 -2.60 -3.60
CA VAL A 44 5.04 -1.64 -3.72
C VAL A 44 5.69 -1.79 -5.10
N ILE A 45 5.79 -0.69 -5.84
CA ILE A 45 6.46 -0.62 -7.15
C ILE A 45 7.85 -0.03 -7.00
N ASN A 46 7.96 1.09 -6.30
CA ASN A 46 9.22 1.78 -6.08
C ASN A 46 9.23 2.54 -4.75
N VAL A 47 10.40 2.64 -4.15
CA VAL A 47 10.64 3.49 -2.99
C VAL A 47 11.88 4.32 -3.28
N GLU A 48 11.70 5.63 -3.31
CA GLU A 48 12.80 6.59 -3.51
C GLU A 48 13.02 7.33 -2.18
N TYR A 49 14.27 7.35 -1.73
CA TYR A 49 14.67 8.08 -0.53
C TYR A 49 15.47 9.31 -0.97
N ASP A 50 14.95 10.48 -0.64
CA ASP A 50 15.60 11.77 -0.91
C ASP A 50 15.53 12.61 0.37
N LYS A 51 16.47 12.37 1.29
CA LYS A 51 16.43 12.90 2.67
C LYS A 51 16.08 14.41 2.67
N PRO A 52 15.03 14.84 3.40
CA PRO A 52 14.24 14.10 4.41
C PRO A 52 13.00 13.38 3.87
N ASN A 53 12.83 13.33 2.56
CA ASN A 53 11.65 12.81 1.87
C ASN A 53 11.77 11.32 1.57
N VAL A 54 10.62 10.68 1.50
CA VAL A 54 10.43 9.37 0.89
C VAL A 54 9.25 9.43 -0.06
N ILE A 55 9.42 8.79 -1.22
CA ILE A 55 8.41 8.69 -2.25
C ILE A 55 8.10 7.21 -2.43
N LEU A 56 6.89 6.81 -2.05
CA LEU A 56 6.37 5.47 -2.26
C LEU A 56 5.48 5.47 -3.50
N THR A 57 5.85 4.67 -4.49
CA THR A 57 5.00 4.37 -5.64
C THR A 57 4.41 2.97 -5.46
N TYR A 58 3.09 2.84 -5.51
CA TYR A 58 2.41 1.57 -5.30
C TYR A 58 1.27 1.37 -6.31
N ARG A 59 0.82 0.12 -6.44
CA ARG A 59 -0.39 -0.24 -7.16
C ARG A 59 -1.48 -0.64 -6.19
N ASN A 60 -2.68 -0.10 -6.39
CA ASN A 60 -3.84 -0.41 -5.57
C ASN A 60 -4.64 -1.62 -6.11
N VAL A 61 -5.68 -2.03 -5.38
CA VAL A 61 -6.60 -3.12 -5.75
C VAL A 61 -7.27 -2.94 -7.11
N ASN A 62 -7.49 -1.69 -7.52
CA ASN A 62 -8.11 -1.36 -8.80
C ASN A 62 -7.13 -1.53 -9.97
N GLY A 63 -5.82 -1.60 -9.69
CA GLY A 63 -4.75 -1.67 -10.68
C GLY A 63 -4.10 -0.31 -10.99
N ASP A 64 -4.57 0.76 -10.35
CA ASP A 64 -4.04 2.11 -10.53
C ASP A 64 -2.68 2.26 -9.86
N ILE A 65 -1.80 3.02 -10.49
CA ILE A 65 -0.51 3.40 -9.91
C ILE A 65 -0.70 4.71 -9.16
N GLN A 66 -0.38 4.68 -7.86
CA GLN A 66 -0.46 5.82 -6.96
C GLN A 66 0.93 6.16 -6.43
N LYS A 67 1.12 7.45 -6.10
CA LYS A 67 2.37 7.95 -5.52
C LYS A 67 2.06 8.74 -4.25
N VAL A 68 2.78 8.41 -3.18
CA VAL A 68 2.66 9.05 -1.87
C VAL A 68 4.00 9.64 -1.46
N PHE A 69 3.94 10.87 -0.97
CA PHE A 69 5.06 11.61 -0.45
C PHE A 69 4.96 11.66 1.07
N ALA A 70 5.97 11.17 1.77
CA ALA A 70 6.11 11.33 3.21
C ALA A 70 7.43 12.05 3.54
N VAL A 71 7.38 12.85 4.59
CA VAL A 71 8.51 13.67 5.05
C VAL A 71 8.90 13.20 6.43
N CYS A 72 10.19 12.99 6.65
CA CYS A 72 10.74 12.76 7.98
C CYS A 72 10.86 14.08 8.72
N SER A 73 10.16 14.19 9.85
CA SER A 73 10.17 15.41 10.68
C SER A 73 11.44 15.52 11.52
N ASP A 74 12.06 14.39 11.85
CA ASP A 74 13.30 14.30 12.61
C ASP A 74 14.45 13.89 11.67
N ILE A 75 15.06 14.89 11.05
CA ILE A 75 16.10 14.71 10.03
C ILE A 75 17.38 14.10 10.62
N GLU A 76 17.64 14.37 11.90
CA GLU A 76 18.82 13.89 12.62
C GLU A 76 18.74 12.37 12.85
N ASN A 77 17.54 11.85 13.14
CA ASN A 77 17.27 10.43 13.32
C ASN A 77 16.65 9.76 12.07
N PHE A 78 17.05 10.20 10.87
CA PHE A 78 16.53 9.64 9.62
C PHE A 78 16.82 8.14 9.52
N ASP A 79 15.78 7.34 9.66
CA ASP A 79 15.79 5.89 9.57
C ASP A 79 14.92 5.45 8.39
N GLN A 80 15.50 4.69 7.46
CA GLN A 80 14.82 4.31 6.22
C GLN A 80 13.59 3.43 6.48
N GLU A 81 13.63 2.55 7.48
CA GLU A 81 12.51 1.66 7.81
C GLU A 81 11.36 2.46 8.41
N LYS A 82 11.62 3.34 9.37
CA LYS A 82 10.60 4.20 10.00
C LYS A 82 9.95 5.15 9.01
N VAL A 83 10.75 5.71 8.09
CA VAL A 83 10.26 6.64 7.08
C VAL A 83 9.45 5.91 6.01
N LEU A 84 9.86 4.70 5.62
CA LEU A 84 9.06 3.81 4.76
C LEU A 84 7.73 3.43 5.41
N GLU A 85 7.73 3.07 6.70
CA GLU A 85 6.52 2.77 7.45
C GLU A 85 5.54 3.95 7.40
N LYS A 86 6.03 5.17 7.60
CA LYS A 86 5.23 6.38 7.47
C LYS A 86 4.63 6.55 6.07
N ALA A 87 5.39 6.24 5.02
CA ALA A 87 4.90 6.29 3.64
C ALA A 87 3.82 5.23 3.36
N LEU A 88 4.01 4.01 3.88
CA LEU A 88 3.03 2.92 3.80
C LEU A 88 1.73 3.28 4.52
N LEU A 89 1.80 3.78 5.75
CA LEU A 89 0.62 4.22 6.50
C LEU A 89 -0.16 5.30 5.75
N LYS A 90 0.54 6.26 5.13
CA LYS A 90 -0.09 7.31 4.34
C LYS A 90 -0.71 6.78 3.03
N ALA A 91 -0.11 5.77 2.41
CA ALA A 91 -0.71 5.06 1.29
C ALA A 91 -2.01 4.35 1.71
N PHE A 92 -2.01 3.63 2.82
CA PHE A 92 -3.23 2.97 3.32
C PHE A 92 -4.33 3.96 3.69
N GLN A 93 -3.99 5.10 4.30
CA GLN A 93 -4.96 6.16 4.59
C GLN A 93 -5.65 6.65 3.32
N ASN A 94 -4.89 6.90 2.25
CA ASN A 94 -5.45 7.33 0.97
C ASN A 94 -6.41 6.28 0.38
N GLU A 95 -6.03 5.00 0.42
CA GLU A 95 -6.90 3.93 -0.09
C GLU A 95 -8.18 3.80 0.74
N ILE A 96 -8.10 3.86 2.07
CA ILE A 96 -9.27 3.77 2.96
C ILE A 96 -10.24 4.93 2.71
N ILE A 97 -9.72 6.15 2.56
CA ILE A 97 -10.53 7.32 2.21
C ILE A 97 -11.24 7.09 0.88
N ASN A 98 -10.53 6.59 -0.13
CA ASN A 98 -11.09 6.33 -1.45
C ASN A 98 -12.23 5.29 -1.41
N ILE A 99 -12.07 4.20 -0.64
CA ILE A 99 -13.14 3.20 -0.43
C ILE A 99 -14.38 3.84 0.19
N SER A 100 -14.20 4.67 1.23
CA SER A 100 -15.30 5.34 1.94
C SER A 100 -16.12 6.21 0.98
N VAL A 101 -15.44 6.95 0.10
CA VAL A 101 -16.08 7.79 -0.92
C VAL A 101 -16.80 6.92 -1.96
N MET A 102 -16.15 5.89 -2.51
CA MET A 102 -16.73 5.02 -3.55
C MET A 102 -17.98 4.29 -3.08
N ARG A 103 -17.97 3.75 -1.85
CA ARG A 103 -19.14 3.07 -1.26
C ARG A 103 -20.31 4.02 -1.03
N ASN A 104 -20.03 5.28 -0.69
CA ASN A 104 -21.07 6.30 -0.51
C ASN A 104 -21.68 6.78 -1.84
N THR A 105 -20.96 6.63 -2.95
CA THR A 105 -21.43 7.00 -4.30
C THR A 105 -22.17 5.90 -5.06
N GLY A 106 -22.45 4.74 -4.44
CA GLY A 106 -23.20 3.64 -5.07
C GLY A 106 -22.46 2.92 -6.21
N CYS A 107 -21.17 3.20 -6.40
CA CYS A 107 -20.36 2.59 -7.45
C CYS A 107 -19.83 1.23 -6.97
N LYS A 108 -20.23 0.14 -7.66
CA LYS A 108 -19.76 -1.23 -7.35
C LYS A 108 -18.34 -1.45 -7.86
N LEU A 109 -17.49 -2.04 -7.01
CA LEU A 109 -16.15 -2.56 -7.33
C LEU A 109 -16.21 -3.85 -8.16
#